data_AF-A0A1J5P819-F1
#
_entry.id   AF-A0A1J5P819-F1
#
_cell.length_a   1.000
_cell.length_b   1.000
_cell.length_c   1.000
_cell.angle_alpha   90.00
_cell.angle_beta   90.00
_cell.angle_gamma   90.00
#
_symmetry.space_group_name_H-M   'P 1'
#
loop_
_entity.id
_entity.type
_entity.pdbx_description
1 polymer ?
#
loop_
_entity_poly.entity_id
_entity_poly.type
_entity_poly.pdbx_seq_one_letter_code
_entity_poly.pdbx_strand_id
1 'polypeptide(L)' 'MDMDTIFRSIKRAIDAAPRNDYTAELHLQVIKYSDQFEAITAKDFCAGVDLAPSYGTEFAKMRKIAVRLRNAGLDPERI' A
#
# COMPACT_ATOMS: atom_id res chain seq x y z
N MET A 1 -7.27 12.66 -3.43
CA MET A 1 -6.04 12.89 -2.65
C MET A 1 -4.88 12.80 -3.63
N ASP A 2 -3.91 13.71 -3.60
CA ASP A 2 -2.72 13.60 -4.45
C ASP A 2 -1.80 12.46 -3.99
N MET A 3 -0.86 12.04 -4.85
CA MET A 3 0.02 10.91 -4.58
C MET A 3 0.91 11.14 -3.35
N ASP A 4 1.45 12.35 -3.20
CA ASP A 4 2.28 12.72 -2.07
C ASP A 4 1.54 12.59 -0.73
N THR A 5 0.27 12.98 -0.68
CA THR A 5 -0.56 12.85 0.52
C THR A 5 -0.90 11.40 0.79
N ILE A 6 -1.14 10.58 -0.24
CA ILE A 6 -1.31 9.14 -0.11
C ILE A 6 -0.06 8.52 0.51
N PHE A 7 1.13 8.78 -0.05
CA PHE A 7 2.38 8.23 0.48
C PHE A 7 2.65 8.64 1.92
N ARG A 8 2.42 9.92 2.27
CA ARG A 8 2.53 10.38 3.67
C ARG A 8 1.54 9.67 4.61
N SER A 9 0.31 9.45 4.15
CA SER A 9 -0.71 8.71 4.92
C SER A 9 -0.28 7.28 5.18
N ILE A 10 0.22 6.58 4.15
CA ILE A 10 0.68 5.20 4.22
C ILE A 10 1.88 5.09 5.16
N LYS A 11 2.90 5.94 4.99
CA LYS A 11 4.08 5.94 5.87
C LYS A 11 3.69 6.13 7.32
N ARG A 12 2.81 7.10 7.59
CA ARG A 12 2.30 7.35 8.94
C ARG A 12 1.56 6.14 9.52
N ALA A 13 0.72 5.48 8.72
CA ALA A 13 -0.02 4.29 9.18
C ALA A 13 0.94 3.15 9.53
N ILE A 14 1.88 2.84 8.65
CA ILE A 14 2.88 1.78 8.84
C ILE A 14 3.78 2.06 10.05
N ASP A 15 4.24 3.30 10.23
CA ASP A 15 5.06 3.69 11.39
C ASP A 15 4.29 3.64 12.71
N ALA A 16 2.97 3.87 12.66
CA ALA A 16 2.09 3.80 13.81
C ALA A 16 1.56 2.38 14.08
N ALA A 17 1.91 1.40 13.24
CA ALA A 17 1.45 0.03 13.37
C ALA A 17 1.89 -0.56 14.72
N PRO A 18 1.06 -1.39 15.37
CA PRO A 18 1.45 -2.12 16.56
C PRO A 18 2.70 -2.96 16.34
N ARG A 19 3.37 -3.32 17.44
CA ARG A 19 4.58 -4.15 17.38
C ARG A 19 4.28 -5.46 16.63
N ASN A 20 5.11 -5.76 15.63
CA ASN A 20 5.02 -6.91 14.72
C ASN A 20 3.96 -6.81 13.59
N ASP A 21 3.18 -5.74 13.51
CA ASP A 21 2.15 -5.57 12.48
C ASP A 21 2.61 -4.73 11.27
N TYR A 22 3.83 -4.21 11.28
CA TYR A 22 4.38 -3.33 10.26
C TYR A 22 4.11 -3.80 8.81
N THR A 23 4.41 -5.06 8.52
CA THR A 23 4.21 -5.64 7.18
C THR A 23 2.73 -5.85 6.85
N ALA A 24 1.92 -6.21 7.85
CA ALA A 24 0.48 -6.37 7.66
C ALA A 24 -0.18 -5.02 7.37
N GLU A 25 0.21 -3.97 8.08
CA GLU A 25 -0.25 -2.61 7.84
C GLU A 25 0.18 -2.12 6.45
N LEU A 26 1.44 -2.37 6.05
CA LEU A 26 1.89 -2.11 4.68
C LEU A 26 0.98 -2.79 3.65
N HIS A 27 0.66 -4.07 3.84
CA HIS A 27 -0.23 -4.78 2.92
C HIS A 27 -1.62 -4.16 2.86
N LEU A 28 -2.18 -3.82 4.02
CA LEU A 28 -3.49 -3.19 4.14
C LEU A 28 -3.54 -1.84 3.41
N GLN A 29 -2.52 -1.01 3.60
CA GLN A 29 -2.39 0.28 2.93
C GLN A 29 -2.23 0.14 1.41
N VAL A 30 -1.49 -0.87 0.93
CA VAL A 30 -1.38 -1.14 -0.52
C VAL A 30 -2.71 -1.57 -1.12
N ILE A 31 -3.50 -2.37 -0.40
CA ILE A 31 -4.84 -2.76 -0.82
C ILE A 31 -5.80 -1.57 -0.79
N LYS A 32 -5.71 -0.73 0.24
CA LYS A 32 -6.56 0.45 0.43
C LYS A 32 -6.45 1.43 -0.72
N TYR A 33 -5.21 1.73 -1.14
CA TYR A 33 -4.92 2.72 -2.18
C TYR A 33 -4.61 2.08 -3.55
N SER A 34 -5.09 0.85 -3.80
CA SER A 34 -4.71 0.08 -4.99
C SER A 34 -4.98 0.79 -6.31
N ASP A 35 -6.08 1.52 -6.40
CA ASP A 35 -6.55 2.17 -7.63
C ASP A 35 -5.65 3.35 -8.01
N GLN A 36 -5.00 3.97 -7.03
CA GLN A 36 -4.09 5.08 -7.25
C GLN A 36 -2.70 4.60 -7.72
N PHE A 37 -2.39 3.30 -7.60
CA PHE A 37 -1.09 2.74 -7.93
C PHE A 37 -0.96 2.14 -9.34
N GLU A 38 -1.95 2.32 -10.22
CA GLU A 38 -1.95 1.70 -11.55
C GLU A 38 -0.71 2.07 -12.38
N ALA A 39 -0.27 3.34 -12.30
CA ALA A 39 0.90 3.85 -13.00
C ALA A 39 2.19 3.88 -12.15
N ILE A 40 2.15 3.38 -10.91
CA ILE A 40 3.28 3.49 -9.97
C ILE A 40 4.16 2.24 -10.05
N THR A 41 5.48 2.43 -10.18
CA THR A 41 6.42 1.31 -10.09
C THR A 41 6.67 0.92 -8.64
N ALA A 42 7.10 -0.32 -8.40
CA ALA A 42 7.47 -0.76 -7.04
C ALA A 42 8.61 0.08 -6.44
N LYS A 43 9.53 0.55 -7.30
CA LYS A 43 10.63 1.44 -6.90
C LYS A 43 10.10 2.80 -6.45
N ASP A 44 9.21 3.40 -7.23
CA ASP A 44 8.65 4.72 -6.92
C ASP A 44 7.76 4.66 -5.68
N PHE A 45 7.00 3.58 -5.50
CA PHE A 45 6.27 3.34 -4.27
C PHE A 45 7.21 3.30 -3.06
N CYS A 46 8.24 2.44 -3.10
CA CYS A 46 9.17 2.30 -1.97
C CYS A 46 9.87 3.64 -1.67
N ALA A 47 10.28 4.39 -2.69
CA ALA A 47 10.85 5.73 -2.49
C ALA A 47 9.85 6.72 -1.89
N GLY A 48 8.61 6.73 -2.37
CA GLY A 48 7.56 7.64 -1.91
C GLY A 48 7.15 7.41 -0.46
N VAL A 49 7.15 6.15 -0.01
CA VAL A 49 6.84 5.78 1.39
C VAL A 49 8.07 5.55 2.26
N ASP A 50 9.27 5.92 1.80
CA ASP A 50 10.54 5.77 2.55
C ASP A 50 10.77 4.33 3.07
N LEU A 51 10.61 3.36 2.16
CA LEU A 51 10.88 1.94 2.40
C LEU A 51 12.10 1.46 1.62
N ALA A 52 12.78 0.46 2.18
CA ALA A 52 13.84 -0.24 1.47
C ALA A 52 13.30 -0.90 0.19
N PRO A 53 14.08 -0.94 -0.91
CA PRO A 53 13.66 -1.57 -2.17
C PRO A 53 13.23 -3.04 -2.04
N SER A 54 13.67 -3.74 -0.98
CA SER A 54 13.26 -5.12 -0.68
C SER A 54 11.74 -5.27 -0.47
N TYR A 55 11.03 -4.21 -0.09
CA TYR A 55 9.57 -4.22 0.04
C TYR A 55 8.83 -4.17 -1.32
N GLY A 56 9.54 -3.94 -2.43
CA GLY A 56 8.93 -3.85 -3.75
C GLY A 56 8.16 -5.11 -4.16
N THR A 57 8.61 -6.29 -3.71
CA THR A 57 7.92 -7.55 -3.98
C THR A 57 6.61 -7.66 -3.18
N GLU A 58 6.57 -7.15 -1.95
CA GLU A 58 5.35 -7.10 -1.13
C GLU A 58 4.30 -6.17 -1.76
N PHE A 59 4.73 -4.97 -2.18
CA PHE A 59 3.86 -4.03 -2.90
C PHE A 59 3.27 -4.67 -4.16
N ALA A 60 4.10 -5.29 -5.01
CA ALA A 60 3.64 -5.90 -6.24
C ALA A 60 2.66 -7.07 -6.00
N LYS A 61 2.88 -7.87 -4.95
CA LYS A 61 1.96 -8.94 -4.54
C LYS A 61 0.61 -8.37 -4.10
N MET A 62 0.63 -7.38 -3.21
CA MET A 62 -0.60 -6.80 -2.68
C MET A 62 -1.41 -6.04 -3.73
N ARG A 63 -0.76 -5.34 -4.67
CA ARG A 63 -1.46 -4.71 -5.80
C ARG A 63 -2.19 -5.73 -6.68
N LYS A 64 -1.59 -6.90 -6.94
CA LYS A 64 -2.25 -7.99 -7.68
C LYS A 64 -3.42 -8.59 -6.89
N ILE A 65 -3.27 -8.74 -5.58
CA ILE A 65 -4.34 -9.26 -4.70
C ILE A 65 -5.49 -8.26 -4.63
N ALA A 66 -5.20 -6.96 -4.54
CA ALA A 66 -6.22 -5.91 -4.46
C ALA A 66 -7.20 -5.97 -5.64
N VAL A 67 -6.72 -6.19 -6.87
CA VAL A 67 -7.59 -6.38 -8.06
C VAL A 67 -8.56 -7.54 -7.86
N ARG A 68 -8.10 -8.67 -7.31
CA ARG A 68 -8.95 -9.83 -7.04
C ARG A 68 -9.95 -9.56 -5.91
N LEU A 69 -9.53 -8.85 -4.86
CA LEU A 69 -10.40 -8.49 -3.74
C LEU A 69 -11.49 -7.50 -4.17
N ARG A 70 -11.15 -6.52 -5.01
CA ARG A 70 -12.12 -5.60 -5.63
C ARG A 70 -13.19 -6.35 -6.42
N ASN A 71 -12.76 -7.30 -7.26
CA ASN A 71 -13.68 -8.13 -8.02
C ASN A 71 -14.57 -9.02 -7.12
N ALA A 72 -14.12 -9.31 -5.89
CA ALA A 72 -14.90 -10.03 -4.88
C ALA A 72 -15.81 -9.13 -4.03
N GLY A 73 -15.86 -7.81 -4.30
CA GLY A 73 -16.72 -6.86 -3.60
C GLY A 73 -16.06 -6.21 -2.37
N LEU A 74 -14.75 -6.29 -2.20
CA LEU A 74 -14.05 -5.48 -1.20
C LEU A 74 -14.26 -4.00 -1.50
N ASP A 75 -14.63 -3.24 -0.48
CA ASP A 75 -14.74 -1.79 -0.49
C ASP A 75 -13.61 -1.16 0.37
N PRO A 76 -12.56 -0.60 -0.26
CA PRO A 76 -11.43 0.01 0.43
C PRO A 76 -11.73 1.27 1.24
N GLU A 77 -12.87 1.93 1.01
CA GLU A 77 -13.32 3.01 1.89
C GLU A 77 -13.67 2.49 3.29
N ARG A 78 -13.89 1.17 3.43
CA ARG A 78 -14.22 0.49 4.68
C ARG A 78 -13.02 -0.18 5.37
N ILE A 79 -11.81 0.08 4.87
CA ILE A 79 -10.54 -0.35 5.46
C ILE A 79 -10.01 0.72 6.42
#